data_AF-A0A660LTW0-F1
#
_entry.id   AF-A0A660LTW0-F1
#
_cell.length_a   1.000
_cell.length_b   1.000
_cell.length_c   1.000
_cell.angle_alpha   90.00
_cell.angle_beta   90.00
_cell.angle_gamma   90.00
#
_symmetry.space_group_name_H-M   'P 1'
#
loop_
_entity.id
_entity.type
_entity.pdbx_description
1 polymer ?
#
loop_
_entity_poly.entity_id
_entity_poly.type
_entity_poly.pdbx_seq_one_letter_code
_entity_poly.pdbx_strand_id
1 'polypeptide(L)'
;MISAKLIEHIFKAASISRWNDYPKMTNLVELDKQAHKFIIAYFIAKQEQDADMNYIIEAGIFEFLSRVVVTDIRPDVFHHIQKTKKEQINSWVLSNLETLISDIEGGEFLERFKNHYKNDKIHEKERLILKAASYLATRWEFSIVYQTSQFLSDIDELKAKVEEEMEDYYELIGVRKIAMN
;
A
#
# COMPACT_ATOMS: atom_id res chain seq x y z
N MET A 1 -2.77 -18.60 15.86
CA MET A 1 -1.47 -18.34 16.49
C MET A 1 -0.56 -17.68 15.47
N ILE A 2 0.24 -16.66 15.84
CA ILE A 2 1.21 -16.07 14.92
C ILE A 2 2.38 -17.05 14.77
N SER A 3 2.64 -17.52 13.55
CA SER A 3 3.71 -18.49 13.26
C SER A 3 5.04 -17.79 12.94
N ALA A 4 6.16 -18.48 13.16
CA ALA A 4 7.48 -17.97 12.76
C ALA A 4 7.55 -17.68 11.26
N LYS A 5 6.89 -18.50 10.42
CA LYS A 5 6.82 -18.30 8.96
C LYS A 5 6.11 -17.00 8.58
N LEU A 6 5.05 -16.62 9.31
CA LEU A 6 4.36 -15.35 9.09
C LEU A 6 5.26 -14.17 9.46
N ILE A 7 5.99 -14.28 10.56
CA ILE A 7 6.98 -13.28 10.98
C ILE A 7 8.06 -13.14 9.89
N GLU A 8 8.67 -14.24 9.45
CA GLU A 8 9.64 -14.23 8.35
C GLU A 8 9.08 -13.57 7.08
N HIS A 9 7.82 -13.86 6.72
CA HIS A 9 7.15 -13.21 5.60
C HIS A 9 7.09 -11.69 5.78
N ILE A 10 6.65 -11.20 6.94
CA ILE A 10 6.65 -9.77 7.25
C ILE A 10 8.06 -9.17 7.13
N PHE A 11 9.08 -9.84 7.67
CA PHE A 11 10.46 -9.36 7.65
C PHE A 11 11.08 -9.33 6.25
N LYS A 12 10.58 -10.12 5.28
CA LYS A 12 11.01 -9.97 3.86
C LYS A 12 10.83 -8.55 3.36
N ALA A 13 9.79 -7.84 3.83
CA ALA A 13 9.55 -6.42 3.50
C ALA A 13 10.76 -5.51 3.78
N ALA A 14 11.57 -5.83 4.79
CA ALA A 14 12.76 -5.06 5.14
C ALA A 14 13.92 -5.26 4.13
N SER A 15 13.89 -6.32 3.33
CA SER A 15 14.89 -6.59 2.28
C SER A 15 14.46 -6.11 0.89
N ILE A 16 13.20 -5.72 0.71
CA ILE A 16 12.67 -5.30 -0.60
C ILE A 16 12.99 -3.83 -0.78
N SER A 17 14.03 -3.56 -1.57
CA SER A 17 14.46 -2.21 -1.90
C SER A 17 13.48 -1.54 -2.87
N ARG A 18 13.16 -0.28 -2.58
CA ARG A 18 12.28 0.58 -3.40
C ARG A 18 13.11 1.59 -4.18
N TRP A 19 12.54 2.12 -5.26
CA TRP A 19 13.19 3.11 -6.13
C TRP A 19 14.56 2.64 -6.65
N ASN A 20 14.63 1.41 -7.16
CA ASN A 20 15.89 0.82 -7.63
C ASN A 20 16.35 1.39 -8.98
N ASP A 21 15.42 1.93 -9.76
CA ASP A 21 15.70 2.54 -11.06
C ASP A 21 16.31 3.95 -10.92
N TYR A 22 16.36 4.51 -9.70
CA TYR A 22 16.79 5.89 -9.43
C TYR A 22 17.92 5.96 -8.39
N PRO A 23 18.86 6.91 -8.51
CA PRO A 23 19.80 7.24 -7.44
C PRO A 23 19.05 7.68 -6.17
N LYS A 24 19.45 7.14 -5.02
CA LYS A 24 18.88 7.49 -3.71
C LYS A 24 19.98 7.67 -2.67
N MET A 25 19.83 8.71 -1.84
CA MET A 25 20.78 9.02 -0.75
C MET A 25 20.59 8.17 0.51
N THR A 26 19.46 7.47 0.61
CA THR A 26 19.14 6.59 1.74
C THR A 26 18.53 5.28 1.24
N ASN A 27 18.63 4.24 2.06
CA ASN A 27 17.94 2.99 1.78
C ASN A 27 16.45 3.16 2.05
N LEU A 28 15.64 2.92 1.03
CA LEU A 28 14.18 2.91 1.11
C LEU A 28 13.72 1.46 0.90
N VAL A 29 13.01 0.91 1.88
CA VAL A 29 12.51 -0.47 1.83
C VAL A 29 11.00 -0.54 1.98
N GLU A 30 10.40 -1.65 1.53
CA GLU A 30 8.95 -1.83 1.55
C GLU A 30 8.35 -1.76 2.96
N LEU A 31 9.07 -2.24 3.97
CA LEU A 31 8.61 -2.15 5.36
C LEU A 31 8.40 -0.69 5.80
N ASP A 32 9.36 0.19 5.50
CA ASP A 32 9.31 1.61 5.89
C ASP A 32 8.14 2.32 5.20
N LYS A 33 7.95 2.06 3.91
CA LYS A 33 6.83 2.61 3.14
C LYS A 33 5.48 2.19 3.71
N GLN A 34 5.36 0.93 4.12
CA GLN A 34 4.10 0.39 4.67
C GLN A 34 3.84 0.94 6.08
N ALA A 35 4.87 1.06 6.91
CA ALA A 35 4.77 1.73 8.21
C ALA A 35 4.32 3.19 8.06
N HIS A 36 4.92 3.93 7.13
CA HIS A 36 4.54 5.31 6.87
C HIS A 36 3.09 5.40 6.34
N LYS A 37 2.69 4.51 5.44
CA LYS A 37 1.30 4.39 4.98
C LYS A 37 0.33 4.21 6.16
N PHE A 38 0.61 3.32 7.11
CA PHE A 38 -0.26 3.11 8.27
C PHE A 38 -0.43 4.38 9.11
N ILE A 39 0.67 5.12 9.32
CA ILE A 39 0.66 6.39 10.06
C ILE A 39 -0.20 7.44 9.32
N ILE A 40 -0.01 7.60 8.00
CA ILE A 40 -0.80 8.53 7.20
C ILE A 40 -2.28 8.13 7.20
N ALA A 41 -2.58 6.84 7.02
CA ALA A 41 -3.96 6.33 7.02
C ALA A 41 -4.65 6.63 8.35
N TYR A 42 -3.97 6.43 9.48
CA TYR A 42 -4.48 6.79 10.80
C TYR A 42 -4.81 8.29 10.90
N PHE A 43 -3.92 9.17 10.44
CA PHE A 43 -4.16 10.61 10.47
C PHE A 43 -5.33 11.03 9.58
N ILE A 44 -5.41 10.50 8.35
CA ILE A 44 -6.54 10.78 7.45
C ILE A 44 -7.84 10.29 8.10
N ALA A 45 -7.88 9.04 8.55
CA ALA A 45 -9.07 8.44 9.15
C ALA A 45 -9.58 9.21 10.38
N LYS A 46 -8.68 9.80 11.19
CA LYS A 46 -9.06 10.64 12.32
C LYS A 46 -9.71 11.97 11.92
N GLN A 47 -9.58 12.40 10.68
CA GLN A 47 -10.22 13.61 10.15
C GLN A 47 -11.53 13.32 9.41
N GLU A 48 -11.76 12.08 9.00
CA GLU A 48 -13.00 11.67 8.33
C GLU A 48 -14.09 11.33 9.35
N GLN A 49 -15.35 11.61 9.00
CA GLN A 49 -16.50 11.14 9.78
C GLN A 49 -16.78 9.67 9.49
N ASP A 50 -17.09 8.91 10.54
CA ASP A 50 -17.54 7.51 10.47
C ASP A 50 -16.58 6.58 9.72
N ALA A 51 -15.26 6.78 9.85
CA ALA A 51 -14.27 5.86 9.32
C ALA A 51 -14.09 4.66 10.26
N ASP A 52 -14.22 3.44 9.73
CA ASP A 52 -13.96 2.22 10.49
C ASP A 52 -12.46 1.97 10.64
N MET A 53 -11.92 2.40 11.79
CA MET A 53 -10.51 2.26 12.11
C MET A 53 -10.06 0.79 12.19
N ASN A 54 -10.93 -0.13 12.64
CA ASN A 54 -10.57 -1.54 12.74
C ASN A 54 -10.39 -2.12 11.33
N TYR A 55 -11.32 -1.80 10.44
CA TYR A 55 -11.22 -2.21 9.05
C TYR A 55 -9.99 -1.58 8.37
N ILE A 56 -9.65 -0.31 8.61
CA ILE A 56 -8.44 0.33 8.05
C ILE A 56 -7.17 -0.41 8.47
N ILE A 57 -7.04 -0.75 9.75
CA ILE A 57 -5.88 -1.48 10.27
C ILE A 57 -5.80 -2.84 9.60
N GLU A 58 -6.91 -3.59 9.60
CA GLU A 58 -6.95 -4.95 9.07
C GLU A 58 -6.74 -4.99 7.55
N ALA A 59 -7.45 -4.15 6.79
CA ALA A 59 -7.27 -4.02 5.35
C ALA A 59 -5.88 -3.51 4.98
N GLY A 60 -5.28 -2.64 5.79
CA GLY A 60 -3.89 -2.23 5.60
C GLY A 60 -2.91 -3.40 5.77
N ILE A 61 -3.14 -4.29 6.75
CA ILE A 61 -2.36 -5.52 6.94
C ILE A 61 -2.54 -6.46 5.73
N PHE A 62 -3.76 -6.63 5.24
CA PHE A 62 -4.06 -7.42 4.05
C PHE A 62 -3.28 -6.91 2.82
N GLU A 63 -3.35 -5.61 2.54
CA GLU A 63 -2.61 -5.00 1.43
C GLU A 63 -1.09 -5.12 1.60
N PHE A 64 -0.59 -5.02 2.84
CA PHE A 64 0.83 -5.22 3.14
C PHE A 64 1.29 -6.65 2.88
N LEU A 65 0.60 -7.65 3.45
CA LEU A 65 0.94 -9.07 3.24
C LEU A 65 0.91 -9.44 1.76
N SER A 66 -0.08 -8.91 1.03
CA SER A 66 -0.20 -9.04 -0.42
C SER A 66 0.98 -8.43 -1.14
N ARG A 67 1.40 -7.22 -0.74
CA ARG A 67 2.52 -6.52 -1.37
C ARG A 67 3.81 -7.29 -1.25
N VAL A 68 4.06 -7.97 -0.12
CA VAL A 68 5.23 -8.83 0.09
C VAL A 68 5.23 -10.06 -0.84
N VAL A 69 4.07 -10.50 -1.31
CA VAL A 69 3.96 -11.61 -2.27
C VAL A 69 4.26 -11.15 -3.70
N VAL A 70 3.81 -9.96 -4.11
CA VAL A 70 3.94 -9.44 -5.50
C VAL A 70 5.19 -8.58 -5.75
N THR A 71 6.22 -8.74 -4.92
CA THR A 71 7.32 -7.77 -4.75
C THR A 71 8.18 -7.56 -5.99
N ASP A 72 8.37 -8.60 -6.78
CA ASP A 72 9.18 -8.60 -8.00
C ASP A 72 8.44 -8.01 -9.22
N ILE A 73 7.20 -7.56 -9.03
CA ILE A 73 6.41 -6.95 -10.11
C ILE A 73 6.55 -5.43 -10.05
N ARG A 74 7.06 -4.85 -11.14
CA ARG A 74 7.13 -3.41 -11.35
C ARG A 74 5.72 -2.78 -11.23
N PRO A 75 5.57 -1.58 -10.63
CA PRO A 75 4.24 -0.99 -10.40
C PRO A 75 3.34 -0.86 -11.64
N ASP A 76 3.88 -0.42 -12.77
CA ASP A 76 3.17 -0.32 -14.07
C ASP A 76 2.63 -1.68 -14.57
N VAL A 77 3.45 -2.73 -14.49
CA VAL A 77 3.06 -4.10 -14.83
C VAL A 77 2.01 -4.61 -13.85
N PHE A 78 2.18 -4.32 -12.57
CA PHE A 78 1.21 -4.70 -11.55
C PHE A 78 -0.15 -4.02 -11.79
N HIS A 79 -0.16 -2.72 -12.12
CA HIS A 79 -1.38 -2.01 -12.48
C HIS A 79 -2.05 -2.61 -13.73
N HIS A 80 -1.27 -3.02 -14.73
CA HIS A 80 -1.82 -3.70 -15.90
C HIS A 80 -2.44 -5.06 -15.55
N ILE A 81 -1.79 -5.85 -14.70
CA ILE A 81 -2.32 -7.13 -14.20
C ILE A 81 -3.59 -6.91 -13.38
N GLN A 82 -3.64 -5.89 -12.52
CA GLN A 82 -4.84 -5.56 -11.75
C GLN A 82 -6.01 -5.15 -12.64
N LYS A 83 -5.77 -4.49 -13.77
CA LYS A 83 -6.82 -4.10 -14.73
C LYS A 83 -7.33 -5.29 -15.56
N THR A 84 -6.45 -6.20 -15.96
CA THR A 84 -6.77 -7.27 -16.93
C THR A 84 -7.01 -8.64 -16.32
N LYS A 85 -6.40 -8.92 -15.16
CA LYS A 85 -6.31 -10.24 -14.52
C LYS A 85 -6.47 -10.17 -12.98
N LYS A 86 -7.35 -9.28 -12.51
CA LYS A 86 -7.59 -9.02 -11.07
C LYS A 86 -7.87 -10.29 -10.27
N GLU A 87 -8.74 -11.14 -10.78
CA GLU A 87 -9.16 -12.36 -10.07
C GLU A 87 -8.01 -13.37 -9.97
N GLN A 88 -7.22 -13.52 -11.03
CA GLN A 88 -6.08 -14.44 -11.07
C GLN A 88 -5.00 -13.99 -10.09
N ILE A 89 -4.65 -12.69 -10.07
CA ILE A 89 -3.62 -12.19 -9.16
C ILE A 89 -4.08 -12.29 -7.69
N ASN A 90 -5.34 -11.97 -7.40
CA ASN A 90 -5.89 -12.10 -6.05
C ASN A 90 -5.91 -13.56 -5.59
N SER A 91 -6.33 -14.48 -6.46
CA SER A 91 -6.34 -15.91 -6.15
C SER A 91 -4.94 -16.45 -5.90
N TRP A 92 -3.95 -16.00 -6.68
CA TRP A 92 -2.55 -16.36 -6.47
C TRP A 92 -2.00 -15.79 -5.16
N VAL A 93 -2.29 -14.53 -4.82
CA VAL A 93 -1.88 -13.96 -3.53
C VAL A 93 -2.49 -14.72 -2.37
N LEU A 94 -3.79 -15.02 -2.43
CA LEU A 94 -4.49 -15.79 -1.41
C LEU A 94 -3.89 -17.18 -1.23
N SER A 95 -3.58 -17.91 -2.31
CA SER A 95 -3.00 -19.25 -2.19
C SER A 95 -1.61 -19.25 -1.57
N ASN A 96 -0.81 -18.20 -1.78
CA ASN A 96 0.50 -18.05 -1.13
C ASN A 96 0.39 -17.72 0.37
N LEU A 97 -0.67 -16.99 0.77
CA LEU A 97 -0.84 -16.51 2.15
C LEU A 97 -1.71 -17.43 3.01
N GLU A 98 -2.55 -18.28 2.40
CA GLU A 98 -3.53 -19.11 3.10
C GLU A 98 -2.92 -19.93 4.24
N THR A 99 -1.84 -20.67 3.94
CA THR A 99 -1.14 -21.50 4.95
C THR A 99 -0.41 -20.69 6.02
N LEU A 100 -0.14 -19.40 5.78
CA LEU A 100 0.55 -18.53 6.75
C LEU A 100 -0.39 -17.95 7.78
N ILE A 101 -1.67 -17.79 7.42
CA ILE A 101 -2.67 -17.07 8.23
C ILE A 101 -3.88 -17.92 8.63
N SER A 102 -4.01 -19.15 8.14
CA SER A 102 -5.14 -20.06 8.42
C SER A 102 -5.39 -20.29 9.91
N ASP A 103 -4.31 -20.27 10.71
CA ASP A 103 -4.38 -20.59 12.13
C ASP A 103 -4.69 -19.36 13.00
N ILE A 104 -4.77 -18.16 12.41
CA ILE A 104 -5.09 -16.91 13.11
C ILE A 104 -6.58 -16.88 13.38
N GLU A 105 -6.95 -16.67 14.65
CA GLU A 105 -8.36 -16.60 15.09
C GLU A 105 -9.20 -17.80 14.61
N GLY A 106 -8.63 -19.00 14.57
CA GLY A 106 -9.35 -20.20 14.10
C GLY A 106 -9.80 -20.14 12.64
N GLY A 107 -9.16 -19.30 11.81
CA GLY A 107 -9.46 -19.14 10.39
C GLY A 107 -10.33 -17.92 10.06
N GLU A 108 -10.87 -17.22 11.06
CA GLU A 108 -11.72 -16.05 10.83
C GLU A 108 -10.97 -14.91 10.11
N PHE A 109 -9.69 -14.71 10.45
CA PHE A 109 -8.84 -13.72 9.78
C PHE A 109 -8.65 -14.01 8.28
N LEU A 110 -8.48 -15.28 7.92
CA LEU A 110 -8.37 -15.71 6.52
C LEU A 110 -9.68 -15.44 5.77
N GLU A 111 -10.83 -15.69 6.39
CA GLU A 111 -12.13 -15.41 5.77
C GLU A 111 -12.36 -13.91 5.57
N ARG A 112 -11.99 -13.06 6.53
CA ARG A 112 -12.00 -11.60 6.35
C ARG A 112 -11.06 -11.14 5.24
N PHE A 113 -9.87 -11.75 5.12
CA PHE A 113 -8.94 -11.44 4.03
C PHE A 113 -9.49 -11.85 2.66
N LYS A 114 -10.11 -13.03 2.53
CA LYS A 114 -10.80 -13.45 1.30
C LYS A 114 -11.93 -12.48 0.95
N ASN A 115 -12.70 -12.06 1.94
CA ASN A 115 -13.81 -11.11 1.75
C ASN A 115 -13.31 -9.71 1.37
N HIS A 116 -12.13 -9.29 1.83
CA HIS A 116 -11.52 -8.03 1.42
C HIS A 116 -11.31 -7.94 -0.11
N TYR A 117 -11.10 -9.06 -0.81
CA TYR A 117 -11.00 -9.07 -2.28
C TYR A 117 -12.33 -9.12 -3.01
N LYS A 118 -13.40 -9.51 -2.33
CA LYS A 118 -14.76 -9.42 -2.86
C LYS A 118 -15.11 -7.94 -2.82
N ASN A 119 -15.46 -7.36 -3.98
CA ASN A 119 -15.76 -5.93 -4.11
C ASN A 119 -17.01 -5.57 -3.29
N ASP A 120 -16.84 -5.35 -2.00
CA ASP A 120 -17.89 -4.87 -1.11
C ASP A 120 -17.86 -3.34 -1.03
N LYS A 121 -19.03 -2.72 -1.20
CA LYS A 121 -19.22 -1.28 -1.14
C LYS A 121 -19.20 -0.73 0.29
N ILE A 122 -19.36 -1.60 1.30
CA ILE A 122 -19.46 -1.21 2.71
C ILE A 122 -18.24 -0.39 3.16
N HIS A 123 -17.04 -0.73 2.68
CA HIS A 123 -15.78 -0.11 3.10
C HIS A 123 -15.09 0.69 1.99
N GLU A 124 -15.84 1.30 1.08
CA GLU A 124 -15.27 2.12 -0.01
C GLU A 124 -14.41 3.28 0.52
N LYS A 125 -14.88 3.96 1.58
CA LYS A 125 -14.18 5.08 2.20
C LYS A 125 -12.84 4.64 2.80
N GLU A 126 -12.83 3.57 3.58
CA GLU A 126 -11.61 3.05 4.22
C GLU A 126 -10.59 2.57 3.18
N ARG A 127 -11.04 1.95 2.09
CA ARG A 127 -10.18 1.57 0.96
C ARG A 127 -9.61 2.80 0.27
N LEU A 128 -10.40 3.86 0.10
CA LEU A 128 -9.91 5.12 -0.46
C LEU A 128 -8.85 5.76 0.45
N ILE A 129 -9.07 5.75 1.77
CA ILE A 129 -8.08 6.24 2.75
C ILE A 129 -6.76 5.47 2.63
N LEU A 130 -6.81 4.13 2.53
CA LEU A 130 -5.62 3.30 2.37
C LEU A 130 -4.88 3.57 1.05
N LYS A 131 -5.61 3.80 -0.04
CA LYS A 131 -5.02 4.20 -1.34
C LYS A 131 -4.35 5.57 -1.23
N ALA A 132 -5.05 6.57 -0.69
CA ALA A 132 -4.50 7.91 -0.49
C ALA A 132 -3.24 7.88 0.38
N ALA A 133 -3.27 7.15 1.49
CA ALA A 133 -2.11 7.00 2.37
C ALA A 133 -0.93 6.28 1.70
N SER A 134 -1.22 5.25 0.90
CA SER A 134 -0.21 4.52 0.12
C SER A 134 0.48 5.43 -0.90
N TYR A 135 -0.31 6.25 -1.59
CA TYR A 135 0.15 7.21 -2.57
C TYR A 135 0.96 8.33 -1.89
N LEU A 136 0.46 8.94 -0.81
CA LEU A 136 1.17 10.00 -0.08
C LEU A 136 2.53 9.54 0.48
N ALA A 137 2.61 8.30 0.98
CA ALA A 137 3.88 7.70 1.38
C ALA A 137 4.86 7.59 0.20
N THR A 138 4.36 7.18 -0.98
CA THR A 138 5.17 7.07 -2.21
C THR A 138 5.63 8.44 -2.70
N ARG A 139 4.76 9.46 -2.65
CA ARG A 139 5.11 10.85 -2.96
C ARG A 139 6.19 11.40 -2.04
N TRP A 140 6.10 11.10 -0.75
CA TRP A 140 7.12 11.50 0.22
C TRP A 140 8.48 10.86 -0.09
N GLU A 141 8.51 9.55 -0.39
CA GLU A 141 9.74 8.89 -0.85
C GLU A 141 10.27 9.51 -2.14
N PHE A 142 9.38 9.80 -3.10
CA PHE A 142 9.74 10.44 -4.36
C PHE A 142 10.41 11.79 -4.14
N SER A 143 10.00 12.59 -3.14
CA SER A 143 10.65 13.87 -2.84
C SER A 143 12.13 13.72 -2.47
N ILE A 144 12.50 12.62 -1.82
CA ILE A 144 13.89 12.27 -1.48
C ILE A 144 14.66 11.88 -2.75
N VAL A 145 14.04 11.01 -3.57
CA VAL A 145 14.63 10.52 -4.83
C VAL A 145 14.77 11.64 -5.86
N TYR A 146 13.81 12.56 -5.92
CA TYR A 146 13.79 13.68 -6.85
C TYR A 146 15.02 14.57 -6.65
N GLN A 147 15.36 14.90 -5.41
CA GLN A 147 16.53 15.73 -5.08
C GLN A 147 17.84 15.15 -5.63
N THR A 148 17.96 13.83 -5.66
CA THR A 148 19.18 13.12 -6.09
C THR A 148 19.17 12.74 -7.56
N SER A 149 18.03 12.91 -8.24
CA SER A 149 17.79 12.43 -9.60
C SER A 149 17.46 13.54 -10.60
N GLN A 150 17.63 14.82 -10.21
CA GLN A 150 17.30 15.99 -11.05
C GLN A 150 18.02 16.02 -12.41
N PHE A 151 19.12 15.27 -12.55
CA PHE A 151 19.88 15.18 -13.78
C PHE A 151 19.26 14.21 -14.81
N LEU A 152 18.27 13.41 -14.41
CA LEU A 152 17.57 12.49 -15.31
C LEU A 152 16.51 13.24 -16.11
N SER A 153 16.40 12.93 -17.40
CA SER A 153 15.51 13.64 -18.34
C SER A 153 14.01 13.41 -18.09
N ASP A 154 13.65 12.30 -17.45
CA ASP A 154 12.28 11.84 -17.21
C ASP A 154 11.75 12.20 -15.81
N ILE A 155 12.60 12.73 -14.92
CA ILE A 155 12.24 12.95 -13.52
C ILE A 155 11.16 14.03 -13.33
N ASP A 156 11.14 15.04 -14.19
CA ASP A 156 10.14 16.11 -14.13
C ASP A 156 8.78 15.65 -14.67
N GLU A 157 8.75 14.76 -15.67
CA GLU A 157 7.50 14.12 -16.12
C GLU A 157 6.93 13.22 -15.01
N LEU A 158 7.79 12.46 -14.33
CA LEU A 158 7.38 11.65 -13.19
C LEU A 158 6.85 12.54 -12.05
N LYS A 159 7.49 13.68 -11.77
CA LYS A 159 7.00 14.64 -10.77
C LYS A 159 5.62 15.17 -11.11
N ALA A 160 5.37 15.54 -12.37
CA ALA A 160 4.07 16.00 -12.81
C ALA A 160 2.98 14.92 -12.61
N LYS A 161 3.27 13.67 -12.99
CA LYS A 161 2.36 12.53 -12.79
C LYS A 161 2.07 12.26 -11.33
N VAL A 162 3.11 12.35 -10.49
CA VAL A 162 2.93 12.22 -9.04
C VAL A 162 1.98 13.31 -8.58
N GLU A 163 2.27 14.60 -8.79
CA GLU A 163 1.39 15.68 -8.31
C GLU A 163 -0.05 15.60 -8.84
N GLU A 164 -0.27 15.16 -10.09
CA GLU A 164 -1.60 14.99 -10.68
C GLU A 164 -2.44 13.90 -9.96
N GLU A 165 -1.85 12.75 -9.62
CA GLU A 165 -2.55 11.67 -8.92
C GLU A 165 -3.05 12.07 -7.52
N MET A 166 -2.50 13.13 -6.91
CA MET A 166 -3.00 13.62 -5.62
C MET A 166 -4.45 14.14 -5.72
N GLU A 167 -4.86 14.67 -6.87
CA GLU A 167 -6.20 15.26 -7.06
C GLU A 167 -7.31 14.23 -6.86
N ASP A 168 -7.05 12.95 -7.19
CA ASP A 168 -7.99 11.83 -7.03
C ASP A 168 -8.41 11.61 -5.57
N TYR A 169 -7.65 12.14 -4.61
CA TYR A 169 -7.89 11.93 -3.17
C TYR A 169 -8.36 13.19 -2.45
N TYR A 170 -8.58 14.30 -3.15
CA TYR A 170 -9.04 15.55 -2.55
C TYR A 170 -10.44 15.50 -1.96
N GLU A 171 -11.23 14.47 -2.21
CA GLU A 171 -12.51 14.27 -1.52
C GLU A 171 -12.32 14.03 -0.01
N LEU A 172 -11.19 13.44 0.39
CA LEU A 172 -10.83 13.20 1.80
C LEU A 172 -10.40 14.51 2.48
N ILE A 173 -11.05 14.84 3.60
CA ILE A 173 -10.71 15.99 4.45
C ILE A 173 -9.25 15.92 4.90
N GLY A 174 -8.80 14.73 5.32
CA GLY A 174 -7.43 14.53 5.80
C GLY A 174 -6.39 14.85 4.73
N VAL A 175 -6.63 14.44 3.48
CA VAL A 175 -5.72 14.70 2.35
C VAL A 175 -5.64 16.20 2.05
N ARG A 176 -6.79 16.90 2.00
CA ARG A 176 -6.80 18.36 1.79
C ARG A 176 -5.95 19.09 2.85
N LYS A 177 -6.08 18.71 4.12
CA LYS A 177 -5.28 19.32 5.19
C LYS A 177 -3.78 19.05 5.07
N ILE A 178 -3.39 17.87 4.59
CA ILE A 178 -1.99 17.53 4.34
C ILE A 178 -1.44 18.33 3.16
N ALA A 179 -2.24 18.52 2.11
CA ALA A 179 -1.81 19.24 0.90
C ALA A 179 -1.72 20.77 1.08
N MET A 180 -2.49 21.35 2.01
CA MET A 180 -2.53 22.79 2.27
C MET A 180 -1.51 23.29 3.31
N ASN A 181 -0.73 22.39 3.91
CA ASN A 181 0.37 22.72 4.83
C ASN A 181 1.72 22.62 4.11
#